data_AF-A0A3M2DEX5-F1
#
_entry.id   AF-A0A3M2DEX5-F1
#
_cell.length_a   1.000
_cell.length_b   1.000
_cell.length_c   1.000
_cell.angle_alpha   90.00
_cell.angle_beta   90.00
_cell.angle_gamma   90.00
#
_symmetry.space_group_name_H-M   'P 1'
#
loop_
_entity.id
_entity.type
_entity.pdbx_description
1 polymer ?
#
loop_
_entity_poly.entity_id
_entity_poly.type
_entity_poly.pdbx_seq_one_letter_code
_entity_poly.pdbx_strand_id
1 'polypeptide(L)'
;MSLAEFLEDEFPLREGLVYVNHAAVGIWPRRTAEAVKAFAEENMRQGAADYPRWMQVERQLRGQLARLINAESEADIALLKNTSEGLSLI
;
A
#
# COMPACT_ATOMS: atom_id res chain seq x y z
N MET A 1 21.99 -6.78 -8.33
CA MET A 1 21.31 -7.25 -7.11
C MET A 1 20.48 -8.45 -7.48
N SER A 2 20.66 -9.56 -6.76
CA SER A 2 19.83 -10.76 -6.91
C SER A 2 18.44 -10.54 -6.30
N LEU A 3 17.48 -11.40 -6.64
CA LEU A 3 16.16 -11.37 -6.00
C LEU A 3 16.27 -11.59 -4.48
N ALA A 4 17.18 -12.44 -4.03
CA ALA A 4 17.38 -12.70 -2.61
C ALA A 4 17.88 -11.45 -1.87
N GLU A 5 18.92 -10.79 -2.40
CA GLU A 5 19.45 -9.54 -1.85
C GLU A 5 18.37 -8.45 -1.78
N PHE A 6 17.52 -8.35 -2.81
CA PHE A 6 16.41 -7.41 -2.84
C PHE A 6 15.36 -7.70 -1.77
N LEU A 7 15.00 -8.98 -1.58
CA LEU A 7 14.02 -9.38 -0.58
C LEU A 7 14.54 -9.18 0.84
N GLU A 8 15.82 -9.42 1.09
CA GLU A 8 16.43 -9.16 2.41
C GLU A 8 16.42 -7.66 2.74
N ASP A 9 16.66 -6.78 1.77
CA ASP A 9 16.61 -5.33 1.96
C ASP A 9 15.20 -4.80 2.20
N GLU A 10 14.22 -5.29 1.43
CA GLU A 10 12.81 -4.89 1.55
C GLU A 10 12.09 -5.54 2.72
N PHE A 11 12.48 -6.73 3.17
CA PHE A 11 11.86 -7.44 4.28
C PHE A 11 12.86 -7.74 5.40
N PRO A 12 13.39 -6.70 6.09
CA PRO A 12 14.40 -6.84 7.14
C PRO A 12 13.77 -7.35 8.45
N LEU A 13 13.31 -8.60 8.46
CA LEU A 13 12.72 -9.24 9.64
C LEU A 13 13.73 -9.36 10.78
N ARG A 14 13.23 -9.34 12.02
CA ARG A 14 14.06 -9.57 13.21
C ARG A 14 14.74 -10.94 13.11
N GLU A 15 16.01 -11.01 13.49
CA GLU A 15 16.74 -12.27 13.59
C GLU A 15 15.95 -13.32 14.41
N GLY A 16 15.85 -14.53 13.88
CA GLY A 16 15.09 -15.64 14.47
C GLY A 16 13.56 -15.59 14.28
N LEU A 17 13.00 -14.56 13.66
CA LEU A 17 11.57 -14.50 13.36
C LEU A 17 11.21 -15.37 12.15
N VAL A 18 10.38 -16.40 12.37
CA VAL A 18 9.78 -17.20 11.31
C VAL A 18 8.33 -16.78 11.10
N TYR A 19 8.07 -16.00 10.05
CA TYR A 19 6.72 -15.46 9.78
C TYR A 19 5.91 -16.35 8.84
N VAL A 20 4.92 -17.05 9.38
CA VAL A 20 4.05 -18.00 8.66
C VAL A 20 2.57 -17.59 8.67
N ASN A 21 2.29 -16.29 8.80
CA ASN A 21 0.92 -15.76 8.93
C ASN A 21 0.43 -14.92 7.72
N HIS A 22 1.03 -15.12 6.54
CA HIS A 22 0.76 -14.33 5.33
C HIS A 22 -0.70 -14.37 4.87
N ALA A 23 -1.44 -15.45 5.18
CA ALA A 23 -2.86 -15.56 4.85
C ALA A 23 -3.74 -14.64 5.70
N ALA A 24 -3.31 -14.25 6.91
CA ALA A 24 -4.02 -13.28 7.71
C ALA A 24 -3.65 -11.85 7.32
N VAL A 25 -2.35 -11.52 7.34
CA VAL A 25 -1.81 -10.21 6.95
C VAL A 25 -0.40 -10.41 6.39
N GLY A 26 -0.04 -9.72 5.31
CA GLY A 26 1.32 -9.74 4.78
C GLY A 26 2.26 -8.81 5.55
N ILE A 27 3.54 -9.15 5.64
CA ILE A 27 4.58 -8.23 6.10
C ILE A 27 4.69 -7.08 5.09
N TRP A 28 4.86 -5.86 5.58
CA TRP A 28 5.07 -4.71 4.71
C TRP A 28 6.53 -4.65 4.26
N PRO A 29 6.79 -4.42 2.96
CA PRO A 29 8.13 -4.09 2.53
C PRO A 29 8.55 -2.73 3.10
N ARG A 30 9.86 -2.52 3.28
CA ARG A 30 10.47 -1.31 3.82
C ARG A 30 9.90 -0.05 3.15
N ARG A 31 9.84 -0.04 1.83
CA ARG A 31 9.32 1.11 1.06
C ARG A 31 7.90 1.51 1.44
N THR A 32 7.04 0.56 1.79
CA THR A 32 5.65 0.83 2.20
C THR A 32 5.63 1.48 3.58
N ALA A 33 6.42 0.95 4.52
CA ALA A 33 6.52 1.54 5.86
C ALA A 33 7.08 2.97 5.81
N GLU A 34 8.10 3.22 4.97
CA GLU A 34 8.69 4.54 4.77
C GLU A 34 7.71 5.53 4.15
N ALA A 35 6.96 5.14 3.12
CA ALA A 35 5.96 6.01 2.49
C ALA A 35 4.85 6.42 3.46
N VAL A 36 4.34 5.48 4.27
CA VAL A 36 3.32 5.77 5.29
C VAL A 36 3.86 6.68 6.39
N LYS A 37 5.10 6.44 6.84
CA LYS A 37 5.78 7.30 7.82
C LYS A 37 5.93 8.73 7.30
N ALA A 38 6.38 8.89 6.06
CA ALA A 38 6.54 10.20 5.44
C ALA A 38 5.22 10.96 5.36
N PHE A 39 4.13 10.30 4.94
CA PHE A 39 2.79 10.88 4.94
C PHE A 39 2.33 11.31 6.34
N ALA A 40 2.52 10.45 7.35
CA ALA A 40 2.13 10.77 8.72
C ALA A 40 2.91 11.97 9.28
N GLU A 41 4.22 12.03 9.05
CA GLU A 41 5.06 13.15 9.46
C GLU A 41 4.69 14.46 8.77
N GLU A 42 4.37 14.40 7.47
CA GLU A 42 3.90 15.55 6.70
C GLU A 42 2.58 16.07 7.25
N ASN A 43 1.55 15.22 7.35
CA ASN A 43 0.25 15.62 7.87
C ASN A 43 0.33 16.16 9.30
N MET A 44 1.22 15.63 10.14
CA MET A 44 1.46 16.16 11.49
C MET A 44 2.01 17.60 11.47
N ARG A 45 2.91 17.94 10.54
CA ARG A 45 3.59 19.25 10.51
C ARG A 45 2.77 20.36 9.85
N GLN A 46 1.95 20.02 8.85
CA GLN A 46 1.25 21.00 8.01
C GLN A 46 -0.26 20.75 7.88
N GLY A 47 -0.80 19.74 8.55
CA GLY A 47 -2.20 19.35 8.42
C GLY A 47 -2.55 18.99 6.97
N ALA A 48 -3.82 19.20 6.60
CA ALA A 48 -4.36 18.86 5.29
C ALA A 48 -4.02 19.88 4.17
N ALA A 49 -2.99 20.71 4.33
CA ALA A 49 -2.63 21.74 3.35
C ALA A 49 -2.35 21.16 1.95
N ASP A 50 -1.77 19.96 1.89
CA ASP A 50 -1.39 19.28 0.66
C ASP A 50 -2.39 18.21 0.19
N TYR A 51 -3.63 18.30 0.66
CA TYR A 51 -4.69 17.36 0.28
C TYR A 51 -4.83 17.17 -1.25
N PRO A 52 -4.77 18.22 -2.11
CA PRO A 52 -4.83 18.03 -3.56
C PRO A 52 -3.70 17.16 -4.12
N ARG A 53 -2.50 17.20 -3.52
CA ARG A 53 -1.39 16.35 -3.92
C ARG A 53 -1.60 14.91 -3.44
N TRP A 54 -2.13 14.71 -2.24
CA TRP A 54 -2.46 13.37 -1.75
C TRP A 54 -3.53 12.68 -2.60
N MET A 55 -4.51 13.43 -3.12
CA MET A 55 -5.50 12.90 -4.07
C MET A 55 -4.87 12.37 -5.38
N GLN A 56 -3.71 12.90 -5.79
CA GLN A 56 -3.00 12.37 -6.96
C GLN A 56 -2.46 10.95 -6.70
N VAL A 57 -2.03 10.66 -5.47
CA VAL A 57 -1.58 9.31 -5.06
C VAL A 57 -2.74 8.32 -5.18
N GLU A 58 -3.94 8.72 -4.74
CA GLU A 58 -5.14 7.90 -4.86
C GLU A 58 -5.49 7.61 -6.33
N ARG A 59 -5.44 8.62 -7.20
CA ARG A 59 -5.68 8.44 -8.63
C ARG A 59 -4.66 7.50 -9.27
N GLN A 60 -3.38 7.69 -8.96
CA GLN A 60 -2.32 6.80 -9.44
C GLN A 60 -2.55 5.36 -8.98
N LEU A 61 -2.98 5.16 -7.73
CA LEU A 61 -3.31 3.85 -7.18
C LEU A 61 -4.45 3.18 -7.97
N ARG A 62 -5.53 3.89 -8.28
CA ARG A 62 -6.63 3.34 -9.11
C ARG A 62 -6.14 2.88 -10.48
N GLY A 63 -5.30 3.67 -11.15
CA GLY A 63 -4.70 3.28 -12.44
C GLY A 63 -3.70 2.11 -12.35
N GLN A 64 -3.01 1.95 -11.21
CA GLN A 64 -2.16 0.77 -10.95
C GLN A 64 -3.01 -0.49 -10.71
N LEU A 65 -4.08 -0.39 -9.92
CA LEU A 65 -5.00 -1.48 -9.62
C LEU A 65 -5.76 -1.94 -10.87
N ALA A 66 -6.25 -1.00 -11.69
CA ALA A 66 -6.91 -1.33 -12.96
C ALA A 66 -5.99 -2.19 -13.85
N ARG A 67 -4.71 -1.82 -13.97
CA ARG A 67 -3.72 -2.63 -14.71
C ARG A 67 -3.45 -3.98 -14.05
N LEU A 68 -3.40 -4.03 -12.73
CA LEU A 68 -3.13 -5.27 -11.98
C LEU A 68 -4.19 -6.34 -12.24
N ILE A 69 -5.47 -5.95 -12.31
CA ILE A 69 -6.60 -6.88 -12.51
C ILE A 69 -7.15 -6.86 -13.93
N ASN A 70 -6.51 -6.14 -14.85
CA ASN A 70 -6.95 -5.95 -16.23
C ASN A 70 -8.39 -5.39 -16.35
N ALA A 71 -8.72 -4.37 -15.55
CA ALA A 71 -9.95 -3.60 -15.70
C ALA A 71 -9.83 -2.59 -16.87
N GLU A 72 -10.96 -2.20 -17.46
CA GLU A 72 -11.00 -1.29 -18.62
C GLU A 72 -10.61 0.14 -18.25
N SER A 73 -11.06 0.64 -17.08
CA SER A 73 -10.83 2.00 -16.63
C SER A 73 -10.45 2.11 -15.15
N GLU A 74 -9.72 3.18 -14.78
CA GLU A 74 -9.52 3.55 -13.37
C GLU A 74 -10.83 3.91 -12.66
N ALA A 75 -11.85 4.31 -13.43
CA ALA A 75 -13.20 4.59 -12.94
C ALA A 75 -13.95 3.33 -12.46
N ASP A 76 -13.53 2.14 -12.90
CA ASP A 76 -14.12 0.85 -12.48
C ASP A 76 -13.56 0.37 -11.13
N ILE A 77 -12.57 1.07 -10.58
CA ILE A 77 -11.92 0.71 -9.33
C ILE A 77 -12.49 1.56 -8.20
N ALA A 78 -13.08 0.93 -7.19
CA ALA A 78 -13.44 1.55 -5.91
C ALA A 78 -12.41 1.18 -4.83
N LEU A 79 -12.01 2.15 -4.00
CA LEU A 79 -11.10 1.94 -2.87
C LEU A 79 -11.92 1.84 -1.57
N LEU A 80 -11.79 0.73 -0.86
CA LEU A 80 -12.49 0.43 0.40
C LEU A 80 -11.50 -0.07 1.45
N LYS A 81 -11.90 -0.07 2.73
CA LYS A 81 -11.00 -0.41 3.83
C LYS A 81 -10.53 -1.85 3.79
N ASN A 82 -11.41 -2.77 3.36
CA ASN A 82 -11.14 -4.21 3.32
C ASN A 82 -12.14 -4.98 2.45
N THR A 83 -11.88 -6.27 2.25
CA THR A 83 -12.72 -7.18 1.48
C THR A 83 -14.15 -7.31 2.03
N SER A 84 -14.32 -7.36 3.35
CA SER A 84 -15.64 -7.51 3.98
C SER A 84 -16.56 -6.33 3.69
N GLU A 85 -16.04 -5.11 3.74
CA GLU A 85 -16.77 -3.90 3.34
C GLU A 85 -17.12 -3.93 1.85
N GLY A 86 -16.18 -4.34 0.99
CA GLY A 86 -16.44 -4.50 -0.44
C GLY A 86 -17.56 -5.48 -0.75
N LEU A 87 -17.61 -6.61 -0.05
CA LEU A 87 -18.69 -7.59 -0.20
C LEU A 87 -20.03 -7.11 0.37
N SER A 88 -20.01 -6.24 1.37
CA SER A 88 -21.23 -5.74 2.02
C SER A 88 -21.87 -4.58 1.25
N LEU A 89 -21.15 -3.96 0.31
CA LEU A 89 -21.63 -2.84 -0.50
C LEU A 89 -22.53 -3.29 -1.67
N ILE A 90 -22.40 -4.54 -2.11
CA ILE A 90 -23.11 -5.14 -3.25
C ILE A 90 -24.24 -6.03 -2.77
#